data_AF-A0A966Y9Y8-F1
#
_entry.id   AF-A0A966Y9Y8-F1
#
_cell.length_a   1.000
_cell.length_b   1.000
_cell.length_c   1.000
_cell.angle_alpha   90.00
_cell.angle_beta   90.00
_cell.angle_gamma   90.00
#
_symmetry.space_group_name_H-M   'P 1'
#
loop_
_entity.id
_entity.type
_entity.pdbx_description
1 polymer ?
#
loop_
_entity_poly.entity_id
_entity_poly.type
_entity_poly.pdbx_seq_one_letter_code
_entity_poly.pdbx_strand_id
1 'polypeptide(L)' 'KGLEVGDFFHQLHHRFFDCNYGTDETPWDEWFGTFHDGTDEGNELIKERRSKIWLNPS' A
#
# COMPACT_ATOMS: atom_id res chain seq x y z
N LYS A 1 -1.50 22.78 2.25
CA LYS A 1 -1.24 22.27 0.88
C LYS A 1 -0.78 20.82 1.04
N GLY A 2 -1.71 19.87 1.07
CA GLY A 2 -1.45 18.43 1.14
C GLY A 2 -2.08 17.65 -0.02
N LEU A 3 -2.62 18.37 -1.01
CA LEU A 3 -3.39 17.77 -2.10
C LEU A 3 -2.54 16.88 -3.00
N GLU A 4 -1.30 17.23 -3.32
CA GLU A 4 -0.49 16.48 -4.28
C GLU A 4 0.04 15.15 -3.74
N VAL A 5 0.47 15.11 -2.48
CA VAL A 5 0.97 13.88 -1.84
C VAL A 5 -0.18 12.93 -1.54
N GLY A 6 -1.32 13.47 -1.08
CA GLY A 6 -2.56 12.72 -0.96
C GLY A 6 -2.97 12.13 -2.31
N ASP A 7 -3.09 12.96 -3.35
CA ASP A 7 -3.49 12.49 -4.69
C ASP A 7 -2.56 11.38 -5.20
N PHE A 8 -1.23 11.52 -5.06
CA PHE A 8 -0.30 10.46 -5.48
C PHE A 8 -0.56 9.10 -4.80
N PHE A 9 -0.61 9.06 -3.46
CA PHE A 9 -0.85 7.80 -2.74
C PHE A 9 -2.27 7.25 -2.95
N HIS A 10 -3.26 8.13 -3.16
CA HIS A 10 -4.62 7.72 -3.51
C HIS A 10 -4.69 7.15 -4.94
N GLN A 11 -3.97 7.72 -5.91
CA GLN A 11 -3.85 7.13 -7.25
C GLN A 11 -3.16 5.77 -7.20
N LEU A 12 -2.15 5.63 -6.34
CA LEU A 12 -1.45 4.37 -6.13
C LEU A 12 -2.37 3.32 -5.51
N HIS A 13 -3.19 3.69 -4.50
CA HIS A 13 -4.24 2.84 -3.93
C HIS A 13 -5.26 2.37 -4.99
N HIS A 14 -5.68 3.24 -5.91
CA HIS A 14 -6.58 2.85 -6.98
C HIS A 14 -5.94 1.86 -7.97
N ARG A 15 -4.62 1.94 -8.17
CA ARG A 15 -3.87 0.97 -8.98
C ARG A 15 -3.65 -0.35 -8.24
N PHE A 16 -3.37 -0.27 -6.95
CA PHE A 16 -3.08 -1.40 -6.06
C PHE A 16 -4.04 -1.35 -4.86
N PHE A 17 -5.17 -2.05 -5.00
CA PHE A 17 -6.24 -2.03 -3.99
C PHE A 17 -5.81 -2.50 -2.58
N ASP A 18 -4.65 -3.14 -2.47
CA ASP A 18 -4.11 -3.72 -1.24
C ASP A 18 -3.13 -2.81 -0.47
N CYS A 19 -3.04 -1.51 -0.76
CA CYS A 19 -2.13 -0.57 -0.08
C CYS A 19 -2.71 0.81 0.18
N ASN A 20 -2.05 1.62 1.02
CA ASN A 20 -2.40 3.02 1.30
C ASN A 20 -3.87 3.24 1.75
N TYR A 21 -4.32 2.44 2.73
CA TYR A 21 -5.67 2.54 3.31
C TYR A 21 -5.84 3.71 4.29
N GLY A 22 -4.74 4.16 4.87
CA GLY A 22 -4.69 5.11 5.95
C GLY A 22 -4.55 6.55 5.49
N THR A 23 -5.01 7.45 6.35
CA THR A 23 -4.68 8.88 6.35
C THR A 23 -3.80 9.18 7.56
N ASP A 24 -3.30 10.41 7.70
CA ASP A 24 -2.49 10.82 8.87
C ASP A 24 -3.19 10.56 10.22
N GLU A 25 -4.52 10.56 10.25
CA GLU A 25 -5.32 10.29 11.45
C GLU A 25 -5.51 8.78 11.70
N THR A 26 -5.16 7.95 10.72
CA THR A 26 -5.43 6.52 10.71
C THR A 26 -4.24 5.73 10.11
N PRO A 27 -3.21 5.40 10.91
CA PRO A 27 -1.96 4.77 10.44
C PRO A 27 -2.11 3.27 10.16
N TRP A 28 -3.20 2.86 9.51
CA TRP A 28 -3.49 1.47 9.18
C TRP A 28 -2.35 0.81 8.39
N ASP A 29 -1.74 1.57 7.48
CA ASP A 29 -0.64 1.07 6.66
C ASP A 29 0.64 0.76 7.44
N GLU A 30 0.89 1.49 8.52
CA GLU A 30 2.00 1.20 9.41
C GLU A 30 1.72 -0.04 10.25
N TRP A 31 0.48 -0.17 10.75
CA TRP A 31 0.08 -1.31 11.58
C TRP A 31 0.01 -2.62 10.81
N PHE A 32 -0.46 -2.59 9.56
CA PHE A 32 -0.62 -3.79 8.73
C PHE A 32 0.54 -3.99 7.74
N GLY A 33 1.49 -3.06 7.68
CA GLY A 33 2.57 -3.10 6.70
C GLY A 33 2.05 -3.03 5.26
N THR A 34 1.03 -2.20 5.03
CA THR A 34 0.37 -2.04 3.72
C THR A 34 0.76 -0.78 2.98
N PHE A 35 1.72 0.00 3.49
CA PHE A 35 2.17 1.21 2.80
C PHE A 35 2.86 0.88 1.46
N HIS A 36 2.56 1.67 0.43
CA HIS A 36 3.27 1.66 -0.84
C HIS A 36 3.63 3.10 -1.24
N ASP A 37 4.90 3.31 -1.56
CA ASP A 37 5.49 4.61 -1.89
C ASP A 37 5.69 4.87 -3.39
N GLY A 38 5.27 3.92 -4.24
CA GLY A 38 5.47 3.94 -5.69
C GLY A 38 6.85 3.53 -6.19
N THR A 39 7.77 3.11 -5.31
CA THR A 39 9.11 2.63 -5.69
C THR A 39 9.07 1.19 -6.21
N ASP A 40 10.16 0.76 -6.86
CA ASP A 40 10.32 -0.62 -7.29
C ASP A 40 10.41 -1.57 -6.09
N GLU A 41 11.05 -1.14 -5.00
CA GLU A 41 11.09 -1.86 -3.73
C GLU A 41 9.68 -2.04 -3.16
N GLY A 42 8.85 -0.99 -3.19
CA GLY A 42 7.44 -1.07 -2.80
C GLY A 42 6.63 -2.05 -3.65
N ASN A 43 6.88 -2.10 -4.96
CA ASN A 43 6.27 -3.08 -5.86
C ASN A 43 6.66 -4.52 -5.49
N GLU A 44 7.93 -4.77 -5.15
CA GLU A 44 8.38 -6.11 -4.73
C GLU A 44 7.76 -6.54 -3.40
N LEU A 45 7.60 -5.63 -2.43
CA LEU A 45 6.91 -5.92 -1.17
C LEU A 45 5.44 -6.33 -1.38
N ILE A 46 4.72 -5.63 -2.27
CA ILE A 46 3.34 -5.96 -2.64
C ILE A 46 3.29 -7.37 -3.26
N LYS A 47 4.20 -7.65 -4.21
CA LYS A 47 4.29 -8.97 -4.86
C LYS A 47 4.57 -10.08 -3.85
N GLU A 48 5.52 -9.88 -2.94
CA GLU A 48 5.86 -10.85 -1.91
C GLU A 48 4.66 -11.14 -1.00
N ARG A 49 3.95 -10.10 -0.54
CA ARG A 49 2.79 -10.26 0.32
C ARG A 49 1.66 -11.02 -0.39
N ARG A 50 1.34 -10.64 -1.63
CA ARG A 50 0.35 -11.36 -2.45
C ARG A 50 0.75 -12.81 -2.63
N SER A 51 2.03 -13.07 -2.93
CA SER A 51 2.57 -14.43 -3.04
C SER A 51 2.30 -15.26 -1.78
N LYS A 52 2.54 -14.71 -0.58
CA LYS A 52 2.23 -15.38 0.69
C LYS A 52 0.75 -15.71 0.87
N ILE A 53 -0.14 -14.79 0.49
CA ILE A 53 -1.61 -15.00 0.57
C ILE A 53 -2.05 -16.13 -0.37
N TRP A 54 -1.54 -16.13 -1.61
CA TRP A 54 -2.00 -17.06 -2.66
C TRP A 54 -1.31 -18.43 -2.60
N LEU A 55 -0.07 -18.49 -2.12
CA LEU A 55 0.70 -19.75 -2.03
C LEU A 55 0.51 -20.49 -0.70
N ASN A 56 -0.01 -19.82 0.32
CA ASN A 56 -0.31 -20.42 1.61
C ASN A 56 -1.74 -20.05 2.06
N PRO A 57 -2.77 -20.45 1.31
CA PRO A 57 -4.13 -20.33 1.80
C PRO A 57 -4.28 -21.31 2.95
N SER A 58 -4.31 -20.79 4.17
CA SER A 58 -4.70 -21.55 5.38
C SER A 58 -6.04 -22.25 5.19
#